data_AF-A0AAD2XWX8-F1
#
_entry.id   AF-A0AAD2XWX8-F1
#
_cell.length_a   1.000
_cell.length_b   1.000
_cell.length_c   1.000
_cell.angle_alpha   90.00
_cell.angle_beta   90.00
_cell.angle_gamma   90.00
#
_symmetry.space_group_name_H-M   'P 1'
#
loop_
_entity.id
_entity.type
_entity.pdbx_description
1 polymer ?
#
loop_
_entity_poly.entity_id
_entity_poly.type
_entity_poly.pdbx_seq_one_letter_code
_entity_poly.pdbx_strand_id
1 'polypeptide(L)'
;MTILATTLVHPNPGVAWDDIQKQLKRASGLARKHGAENVTVLVNMVGGQGTNSIGFLTTAKDWATYGQIQQSLSSDPDYQGLLVDSAQIATWENYVSQTIEV
;
A
#
# COMPACT_ATOMS: atom_id res chain seq x y z
N MET A 1 19.17 -5.16 6.25
CA MET A 1 18.53 -3.87 5.92
C MET A 1 17.17 -4.18 5.37
N THR A 2 16.13 -3.77 6.07
CA THR A 2 14.73 -4.04 5.70
C THR A 2 14.28 -3.03 4.65
N ILE A 3 13.52 -3.50 3.66
CA ILE A 3 12.87 -2.65 2.67
C ILE A 3 11.52 -2.21 3.22
N LEU A 4 11.21 -0.93 3.12
CA LEU A 4 9.93 -0.35 3.45
C LEU A 4 9.28 0.19 2.17
N ALA A 5 8.13 -0.36 1.80
CA ALA A 5 7.26 0.21 0.79
C ALA A 5 6.15 0.99 1.48
N THR A 6 6.06 2.28 1.17
CA THR A 6 5.03 3.21 1.66
C THR A 6 4.17 3.65 0.50
N THR A 7 2.89 3.34 0.55
CA THR A 7 1.88 3.90 -0.35
C THR A 7 1.12 4.99 0.40
N LEU A 8 1.15 6.21 -0.11
CA LEU A 8 0.25 7.28 0.32
C LEU A 8 -0.97 7.26 -0.58
N VAL A 9 -2.15 7.05 0.01
CA VAL A 9 -3.43 7.03 -0.71
C VAL A 9 -4.20 8.30 -0.39
N HIS A 10 -4.72 8.93 -1.43
CA HIS A 10 -5.52 10.15 -1.37
C HIS A 10 -6.93 9.83 -1.89
N PRO A 11 -7.91 9.59 -1.01
CA PRO A 11 -9.29 9.41 -1.42
C PRO A 11 -9.82 10.60 -2.20
N ASN A 12 -10.58 10.34 -3.27
CA ASN A 12 -11.26 11.39 -4.02
C ASN A 12 -12.35 12.05 -3.14
N PRO A 13 -12.62 13.35 -3.31
CA PRO A 13 -13.67 14.02 -2.57
C PRO A 13 -15.04 13.32 -2.73
N GLY A 14 -15.75 13.13 -1.61
CA GLY A 14 -17.09 12.55 -1.60
C GLY A 14 -17.16 11.02 -1.66
N VAL A 15 -16.02 10.32 -1.76
CA VAL A 15 -15.99 8.85 -1.65
C VAL A 15 -16.31 8.43 -0.21
N ALA A 16 -17.17 7.42 -0.06
CA ALA A 16 -17.50 6.88 1.25
C ALA A 16 -16.31 6.15 1.87
N TRP A 17 -16.11 6.36 3.17
CA TRP A 17 -15.01 5.73 3.92
C TRP A 17 -15.04 4.20 3.85
N ASP A 18 -16.24 3.60 3.81
CA ASP A 18 -16.39 2.14 3.72
C ASP A 18 -15.88 1.57 2.40
N ASP A 19 -16.02 2.31 1.29
CA ASP A 19 -15.50 1.90 -0.02
C ASP A 19 -13.96 1.93 -0.03
N ILE A 20 -13.37 2.97 0.58
CA ILE A 20 -11.92 3.07 0.77
C ILE A 20 -11.41 1.94 1.66
N GLN A 21 -12.04 1.71 2.81
CA GLN A 21 -11.68 0.62 3.73
C GLN A 21 -11.74 -0.75 3.05
N LYS A 22 -12.76 -1.00 2.22
CA LYS A 22 -12.91 -2.25 1.49
C LYS A 22 -11.68 -2.51 0.61
N GLN A 23 -11.23 -1.51 -0.15
CA GLN A 23 -10.05 -1.66 -1.00
C GLN A 23 -8.76 -1.78 -0.18
N LEU A 24 -8.61 -1.04 0.92
CA LEU A 24 -7.43 -1.16 1.80
C LEU A 24 -7.31 -2.55 2.46
N LYS A 25 -8.44 -3.16 2.84
CA LYS A 25 -8.47 -4.54 3.37
C LYS A 25 -8.04 -5.53 2.30
N ARG A 26 -8.53 -5.36 1.05
CA ARG A 26 -8.14 -6.19 -0.08
C ARG A 26 -6.64 -6.04 -0.41
N ALA A 27 -6.14 -4.80 -0.46
CA ALA A 27 -4.72 -4.51 -0.65
C ALA A 27 -3.85 -5.15 0.44
N SER A 28 -4.27 -5.04 1.70
CA SER A 28 -3.58 -5.66 2.84
C SER A 28 -3.55 -7.19 2.75
N GLY A 29 -4.66 -7.79 2.33
CA GLY A 29 -4.76 -9.23 2.11
C GLY A 29 -3.82 -9.71 1.01
N LEU A 30 -3.80 -9.01 -0.13
CA LEU A 30 -2.91 -9.32 -1.25
C LEU A 30 -1.44 -9.14 -0.89
N ALA A 31 -1.08 -8.04 -0.22
CA ALA A 31 0.29 -7.82 0.23
C ALA A 31 0.79 -8.99 1.11
N ARG A 32 -0.01 -9.41 2.10
CA ARG A 32 0.34 -10.55 2.96
C ARG A 32 0.39 -11.87 2.19
N LYS A 33 -0.59 -12.13 1.32
CA LYS A 33 -0.65 -13.33 0.46
C LYS A 33 0.64 -13.50 -0.35
N HIS A 34 1.21 -12.39 -0.83
CA HIS A 34 2.40 -12.38 -1.68
C HIS A 34 3.72 -12.26 -0.92
N GLY A 35 3.69 -12.25 0.41
CA GLY A 35 4.89 -12.34 1.25
C GLY A 35 5.36 -11.02 1.86
N ALA A 36 4.58 -9.95 1.80
CA ALA A 36 4.89 -8.72 2.50
C ALA A 36 4.78 -8.90 4.03
N GLU A 37 5.77 -8.40 4.75
CA GLU A 37 5.87 -8.41 6.21
C GLU A 37 5.31 -7.09 6.79
N ASN A 38 4.94 -7.09 8.08
CA ASN A 38 4.52 -5.90 8.84
C ASN A 38 3.55 -4.95 8.13
N VAL A 39 2.54 -5.50 7.44
CA VAL A 39 1.54 -4.73 6.71
C VAL A 39 0.68 -3.89 7.68
N THR A 40 0.83 -2.58 7.60
CA THR A 40 0.18 -1.58 8.46
C THR A 40 -0.57 -0.56 7.61
N VAL A 41 -1.80 -0.25 8.00
CA VAL A 41 -2.62 0.79 7.36
C VAL A 41 -3.01 1.81 8.42
N LEU A 42 -2.78 3.09 8.14
CA LEU A 42 -3.02 4.19 9.07
C LEU A 42 -3.61 5.40 8.36
N VAL A 43 -4.37 6.22 9.10
CA VAL A 43 -4.86 7.51 8.62
C VAL A 43 -3.91 8.60 9.13
N ASN A 44 -3.43 9.44 8.21
CA ASN A 44 -2.53 10.55 8.53
C ASN A 44 -3.34 11.75 9.05
N MET A 45 -3.57 11.79 10.36
CA MET A 45 -4.30 12.87 11.03
C MET A 45 -3.51 14.19 11.10
N VAL A 46 -2.18 14.11 11.16
CA VAL A 46 -1.27 15.26 11.16
C VAL A 46 -0.07 14.90 10.28
N GLY A 47 0.01 15.48 9.08
CA GLY A 47 1.02 15.07 8.09
C GLY A 47 1.54 16.19 7.18
N GLY A 48 1.32 17.46 7.55
CA GLY A 48 1.62 18.59 6.65
C GLY A 48 0.81 18.47 5.37
N GLN A 49 1.47 18.43 4.21
CA GLN A 49 0.81 18.20 2.91
C GLN A 49 0.13 16.82 2.81
N GLY A 50 0.58 15.83 3.59
CA GLY A 50 -0.03 14.50 3.65
C GLY A 50 -1.19 14.38 4.64
N THR A 51 -1.64 15.47 5.27
CA THR A 51 -2.79 15.43 6.18
C THR A 51 -4.04 14.96 5.43
N ASN A 52 -4.85 14.09 6.05
CA ASN A 52 -6.02 13.41 5.46
C ASN A 52 -5.70 12.38 4.36
N SER A 53 -4.43 11.99 4.19
CA SER A 53 -4.07 10.81 3.40
C SER A 53 -4.09 9.54 4.25
N ILE A 54 -3.95 8.40 3.60
CA ILE A 54 -3.84 7.09 4.24
C ILE A 54 -2.46 6.54 3.94
N GLY A 55 -1.72 6.19 4.98
CA GLY A 55 -0.45 5.49 4.87
C GLY A 55 -0.68 3.98 4.82
N PHE A 56 -0.11 3.32 3.83
CA PHE A 56 -0.07 1.87 3.72
C PHE A 56 1.41 1.45 3.67
N LEU A 57 1.85 0.80 4.73
CA LEU A 57 3.24 0.46 4.99
C LEU A 57 3.40 -1.04 4.93
N THR A 58 4.37 -1.52 4.15
CA THR A 58 4.75 -2.93 4.14
C THR A 58 6.26 -3.06 4.16
N THR A 59 6.74 -4.13 4.77
CA THR A 59 8.17 -4.43 4.79
C THR A 59 8.51 -5.67 3.99
N ALA A 60 9.73 -5.74 3.49
CA ALA A 60 10.34 -6.97 2.99
C ALA A 60 11.75 -7.08 3.55
N LYS A 61 12.20 -8.31 3.77
CA LYS A 61 13.52 -8.58 4.38
C LYS A 61 14.68 -7.93 3.63
N ASP A 62 14.65 -7.95 2.30
CA ASP A 62 15.68 -7.41 1.41
C ASP A 62 15.11 -7.10 0.02
N TRP A 63 15.94 -6.54 -0.86
CA TRP A 63 15.56 -6.18 -2.23
C TRP A 63 15.15 -7.37 -3.10
N ALA A 64 15.77 -8.54 -2.92
CA ALA A 64 15.43 -9.73 -3.69
C ALA A 64 14.03 -10.22 -3.34
N THR A 65 13.72 -10.27 -2.04
CA THR A 65 12.40 -10.61 -1.52
C THR A 65 11.36 -9.59 -1.98
N TYR A 66 11.67 -8.30 -1.90
CA TYR A 66 10.79 -7.23 -2.43
C TYR A 66 10.48 -7.42 -3.93
N GLY A 67 11.51 -7.70 -4.75
CA GLY A 67 11.33 -7.94 -6.19
C GLY A 67 10.42 -9.14 -6.48
N GLN A 68 10.57 -10.23 -5.73
CA GLN A 68 9.71 -11.41 -5.85
C GLN A 68 8.26 -11.10 -5.48
N ILE A 69 8.03 -10.37 -4.38
CA ILE A 69 6.69 -9.91 -3.96
C ILE A 69 6.06 -9.07 -5.06
N GLN A 70 6.78 -8.10 -5.63
CA GLN A 70 6.27 -7.22 -6.69
C GLN A 70 5.94 -7.97 -7.98
N GLN A 71 6.81 -8.89 -8.39
CA GLN A 71 6.55 -9.73 -9.55
C GLN A 71 5.30 -10.59 -9.35
N SER A 72 5.17 -11.21 -8.18
CA SER A 72 4.02 -12.06 -7.86
C SER A 72 2.72 -11.26 -7.81
N LEU A 73 2.72 -10.10 -7.13
CA LEU A 73 1.59 -9.17 -7.11
C LEU A 73 1.17 -8.75 -8.52
N SER A 74 2.12 -8.31 -9.35
CA SER A 74 1.83 -7.81 -10.70
C SER A 74 1.23 -8.89 -11.62
N SER A 75 1.54 -10.15 -11.36
CA SER A 75 0.97 -11.30 -12.08
C SER A 75 -0.38 -11.78 -11.52
N ASP A 76 -0.83 -11.26 -10.38
CA ASP A 76 -2.09 -11.66 -9.74
C ASP A 76 -3.28 -10.87 -10.32
N PRO A 77 -4.27 -11.54 -10.95
CA PRO A 77 -5.48 -10.87 -11.45
C PRO A 77 -6.25 -10.11 -10.36
N ASP A 78 -6.23 -10.58 -9.11
CA ASP A 78 -6.91 -9.90 -8.01
C ASP A 78 -6.28 -8.55 -7.70
N TYR A 79 -4.95 -8.44 -7.87
CA TYR A 79 -4.22 -7.18 -7.71
C TYR A 79 -4.51 -6.23 -8.87
N GLN A 80 -4.57 -6.73 -10.10
CA GLN A 80 -4.97 -5.93 -11.25
C GLN A 80 -6.38 -5.36 -11.08
N GLY A 81 -7.33 -6.20 -10.62
CA GLY A 81 -8.68 -5.75 -10.29
C GLY A 81 -8.72 -4.71 -9.16
N LEU A 82 -7.91 -4.91 -8.10
CA LEU A 82 -7.75 -3.91 -7.03
C LEU A 82 -7.31 -2.55 -7.59
N LEU A 83 -6.33 -2.51 -8.50
CA LEU A 83 -5.82 -1.27 -9.08
C LEU A 83 -6.91 -0.55 -9.90
N VAL A 84 -7.67 -1.29 -10.70
CA VAL A 84 -8.79 -0.74 -11.49
C VAL A 84 -9.87 -0.15 -10.57
N ASP A 85 -10.30 -0.91 -9.57
CA ASP A 85 -11.35 -0.47 -8.64
C ASP A 85 -10.88 0.73 -7.80
N SER A 86 -9.64 0.70 -7.32
CA SER A 86 -9.07 1.77 -6.48
C SER A 86 -8.86 3.06 -7.26
N ALA A 87 -8.48 2.98 -8.55
CA ALA A 87 -8.27 4.15 -9.41
C ALA A 87 -9.55 4.98 -9.62
N GLN A 88 -10.73 4.40 -9.41
CA GLN A 88 -12.00 5.14 -9.49
C GLN A 88 -12.24 6.02 -8.26
N ILE A 89 -11.65 5.68 -7.11
CA ILE A 89 -12.01 6.25 -5.81
C ILE A 89 -10.86 6.95 -5.09
N ALA A 90 -9.62 6.79 -5.54
CA ALA A 90 -8.46 7.42 -4.94
C ALA A 90 -7.31 7.57 -5.96
N THR A 91 -6.39 8.47 -5.65
CA THR A 91 -5.04 8.48 -6.23
C THR A 91 -4.03 7.98 -5.20
N TRP A 92 -2.84 7.58 -5.63
CA TRP A 92 -1.79 7.17 -4.72
C TRP A 92 -0.38 7.39 -5.26
N GLU A 93 0.57 7.42 -4.34
CA GLU A 93 1.99 7.56 -4.56
C GLU A 93 2.72 6.41 -3.86
N ASN A 94 3.77 5.88 -4.46
CA ASN A 94 4.55 4.78 -3.88
C ASN A 94 6.00 5.22 -3.66
N TYR A 95 6.48 5.00 -2.44
CA TYR A 95 7.86 5.23 -2.03
C TYR A 95 8.46 3.92 -1.55
N VAL A 96 9.64 3.57 -2.07
CA VAL A 96 10.39 2.39 -1.63
C VAL A 96 11.69 2.86 -1.02
N SER A 97 11.90 2.49 0.24
CA SER A 97 13.04 2.89 1.06
C SER A 97 13.71 1.66 1.66
N GLN A 98 14.94 1.82 2.14
CA GLN A 98 15.64 0.79 2.92
C GLN A 98 16.10 1.37 4.25
N THR A 99 16.05 0.57 5.32
CA THR A 99 16.64 0.95 6.61
C THR A 99 18.16 1.08 6.45
N ILE A 100 18.73 2.22 6.84
CA ILE A 100 20.18 2.44 6.87
C ILE A 100 20.78 2.19 8.26
N GLU A 101 19.94 2.15 9.29
CA GLU A 101 20.26 1.92 10.71
C GLU A 101 19.02 1.29 11.37
N VAL A 102 19.21 0.47 12.42
CA VAL A 102 18.13 -0.24 13.15
C VAL A 102 18.35 -0.12 14.64
#